data_AF-A0A0F5LSC3-F1
#
_entry.id   AF-A0A0F5LSC3-F1
#
_cell.length_a   1.000
_cell.length_b   1.000
_cell.length_c   1.000
_cell.angle_alpha   90.00
_cell.angle_beta   90.00
_cell.angle_gamma   90.00
#
_symmetry.space_group_name_H-M   'P 1'
#
loop_
_entity.id
_entity.type
_entity.pdbx_description
1 polymer ?
#
loop_
_entity_poly.entity_id
_entity_poly.type
_entity_poly.pdbx_seq_one_letter_code
_entity_poly.pdbx_strand_id
1 'polypeptide(L)' 'MSKRMSKTMAGEIADRTLEVVNPANRAMALNAALKRHGFAGASVPAEYLLERGALIGWLLATYSPRD' A
#
# COMPACT_ATOMS: atom_id res chain seq x y z
N MET A 1 3.70 18.33 -9.57
CA MET A 1 3.57 16.97 -10.14
C MET A 1 3.11 16.02 -9.04
N SER A 2 1.85 15.61 -9.07
CA SER A 2 1.34 14.60 -8.14
C SER A 2 2.00 13.26 -8.45
N LYS A 3 2.75 12.70 -7.48
CA LYS A 3 3.44 11.42 -7.64
C LYS A 3 2.39 10.32 -7.83
N ARG A 4 2.37 9.70 -9.02
CA ARG A 4 1.50 8.55 -9.32
C ARG A 4 2.19 7.24 -8.96
N MET A 5 1.45 6.33 -8.34
CA MET A 5 1.96 4.99 -8.03
C MET A 5 1.89 4.09 -9.26
N SER A 6 3.01 3.41 -9.57
CA SER A 6 3.07 2.40 -10.62
C SER A 6 2.60 1.03 -10.10
N LYS A 7 2.16 0.15 -11.00
CA LYS A 7 1.75 -1.22 -10.64
C LYS A 7 2.88 -2.03 -9.99
N THR A 8 4.11 -1.86 -10.47
CA THR A 8 5.29 -2.53 -9.89
C THR A 8 5.52 -2.09 -8.46
N MET A 9 5.53 -0.76 -8.21
CA MET A 9 5.73 -0.21 -6.88
C MET A 9 4.61 -0.59 -5.91
N ALA A 10 3.35 -0.60 -6.37
CA ALA A 10 2.24 -1.09 -5.57
C ALA A 10 2.43 -2.57 -5.18
N GLY A 11 2.94 -3.40 -6.09
CA GLY A 11 3.30 -4.78 -5.83
C GLY A 11 4.37 -4.91 -4.74
N GLU A 12 5.49 -4.20 -4.89
CA GLU A 12 6.60 -4.23 -3.93
C GLU A 12 6.17 -3.78 -2.53
N ILE A 13 5.36 -2.72 -2.43
CA ILE A 13 4.82 -2.25 -1.15
C ILE A 13 3.88 -3.29 -0.54
N ALA A 14 3.03 -3.93 -1.36
CA ALA A 14 2.10 -4.94 -0.89
C ALA A 14 2.82 -6.19 -0.37
N ASP A 15 3.82 -6.69 -1.12
CA ASP A 15 4.63 -7.83 -0.71
C ASP A 15 5.30 -7.56 0.64
N ARG A 16 6.00 -6.42 0.76
CA ARG A 16 6.67 -6.02 2.01
C ARG A 16 5.72 -5.85 3.19
N THR A 17 4.50 -5.40 2.93
CA THR A 17 3.48 -5.23 3.97
C THR A 17 2.99 -6.59 4.45
N LEU A 18 2.80 -7.56 3.56
CA LEU A 18 2.26 -8.88 3.89
C LEU A 18 3.31 -9.84 4.47
N GLU A 19 4.60 -9.59 4.24
CA GLU A 19 5.71 -10.26 4.94
C GLU A 19 5.67 -10.03 6.46
N VAL A 20 4.97 -9.00 6.94
CA VAL A 20 4.78 -8.77 8.37
C VAL A 20 3.84 -9.83 8.95
N VAL A 21 4.43 -10.72 9.76
CA VAL A 21 3.77 -11.87 10.39
C VAL A 21 2.60 -11.45 11.27
N ASN A 22 2.76 -10.41 12.09
CA ASN A 22 1.68 -9.92 12.95
C ASN A 22 0.74 -9.00 12.13
N PRO A 23 -0.52 -9.42 11.88
CA PRO A 23 -1.46 -8.64 11.07
C PRO A 23 -1.75 -7.25 11.66
N ALA A 24 -1.69 -7.08 12.98
CA ALA A 24 -1.89 -5.79 13.64
C ALA A 24 -0.82 -4.76 13.26
N ASN A 25 0.38 -5.22 12.88
CA ASN A 25 1.50 -4.35 12.50
C ASN A 25 1.53 -4.02 11.00
N ARG A 26 0.73 -4.70 10.17
CA ARG A 26 0.72 -4.50 8.71
C ARG A 26 0.34 -3.07 8.33
N ALA A 27 -0.63 -2.47 9.02
CA ALA A 27 -1.01 -1.08 8.78
C ALA A 27 0.14 -0.09 9.04
N MET A 28 0.91 -0.32 10.11
CA MET A 28 2.07 0.49 10.44
C MET A 28 3.20 0.30 9.40
N ALA A 29 3.45 -0.95 8.99
CA ALA A 29 4.45 -1.26 7.98
C ALA A 29 4.11 -0.67 6.60
N LEU A 30 2.84 -0.75 6.19
CA LEU A 30 2.34 -0.11 4.99
C LEU A 30 2.58 1.40 5.02
N ASN A 31 2.21 2.05 6.13
CA ASN A 31 2.39 3.49 6.28
C ASN A 31 3.87 3.89 6.21
N ALA A 32 4.75 3.09 6.82
CA ALA A 32 6.19 3.30 6.72
C ALA A 32 6.70 3.14 5.28
N ALA A 33 6.23 2.13 4.55
CA ALA A 33 6.58 1.91 3.15
C ALA A 33 6.10 3.08 2.26
N LEU A 34 4.85 3.50 2.40
CA LEU A 34 4.28 4.65 1.69
C LEU A 34 5.11 5.92 1.91
N LYS A 35 5.42 6.25 3.16
CA LYS A 35 6.25 7.41 3.50
C LYS A 35 7.65 7.33 2.89
N ARG A 36 8.29 6.15 2.89
CA ARG A 36 9.60 5.94 2.26
C ARG A 36 9.56 6.18 0.75
N HIS A 37 8.45 5.86 0.10
CA HIS A 37 8.22 6.16 -1.30
C HIS A 37 7.64 7.56 -1.54
N GLY A 38 7.51 8.41 -0.51
CA GLY A 38 7.03 9.78 -0.64
C GLY A 38 5.52 9.91 -0.88
N PHE A 39 4.75 8.86 -0.57
CA PHE A 39 3.29 8.93 -0.53
C PHE A 39 2.82 9.34 0.86
N ALA A 40 1.70 10.06 0.91
CA ALA A 40 1.01 10.31 2.16
C ALA A 40 0.56 8.98 2.77
N GLY A 41 0.73 8.83 4.09
CA GLY A 41 0.13 7.71 4.80
C GLY A 41 -1.38 7.69 4.63
N ALA A 42 -1.98 6.50 4.54
CA ALA A 42 -3.42 6.35 4.44
C ALA A 42 -3.93 5.28 5.40
N SER A 43 -5.17 5.47 5.84
CA SER A 43 -5.90 4.49 6.63
C SER A 43 -6.47 3.43 5.68
N VAL A 44 -5.76 2.32 5.55
CA VAL A 44 -6.23 1.17 4.76
C VAL A 44 -7.21 0.34 5.61
N PRO A 45 -8.35 -0.09 5.06
CA PRO A 45 -9.21 -1.03 5.77
C PRO A 45 -8.51 -2.38 5.95
N ALA A 46 -8.72 -3.02 7.11
CA ALA A 46 -7.99 -4.24 7.48
C ALA A 46 -8.18 -5.40 6.49
N GLU A 47 -9.33 -5.46 5.81
CA GLU A 47 -9.63 -6.45 4.78
C GLU A 47 -8.63 -6.43 3.61
N TYR A 48 -8.11 -5.25 3.23
CA TYR A 48 -7.12 -5.12 2.17
C TYR A 48 -5.71 -5.52 2.62
N LEU A 49 -5.45 -5.63 3.92
CA LEU A 49 -4.17 -6.08 4.49
C LEU A 49 -4.07 -7.60 4.64
N LEU A 50 -5.09 -8.34 4.21
CA LEU A 50 -5.11 -9.80 4.27
C LEU A 50 -4.64 -10.42 2.96
N GLU A 51 -4.94 -9.78 1.83
CA GLU A 51 -4.76 -10.32 0.49
C GLU A 51 -3.95 -9.39 -0.40
N ARG A 52 -2.94 -9.94 -1.08
CA ARG A 52 -2.02 -9.18 -1.95
C ARG A 52 -2.74 -8.42 -3.06
N GLY A 53 -3.66 -9.11 -3.75
CA GLY A 53 -4.41 -8.51 -4.86
C GLY A 53 -5.28 -7.34 -4.41
N ALA A 54 -5.94 -7.49 -3.27
CA ALA A 54 -6.76 -6.45 -2.66
C ALA A 54 -5.91 -5.21 -2.32
N LEU A 55 -4.76 -5.41 -1.66
CA LEU A 55 -3.87 -4.32 -1.29
C LEU A 55 -3.35 -3.55 -2.51
N ILE A 56 -2.92 -4.24 -3.56
CA ILE A 56 -2.45 -3.62 -4.80
C ILE A 56 -3.56 -2.81 -5.47
N GLY A 57 -4.76 -3.39 -5.56
CA GLY A 57 -5.93 -2.70 -6.12
C GLY A 57 -6.24 -1.40 -5.38
N TRP A 58 -6.25 -1.46 -4.05
CA TRP A 58 -6.46 -0.29 -3.20
C TRP A 58 -5.36 0.76 -3.38
N LEU A 59 -4.09 0.35 -3.36
CA LEU A 59 -2.94 1.25 -3.55
C LEU A 59 -3.01 2.01 -4.88
N LEU A 60 -3.36 1.32 -5.96
CA LEU A 60 -3.50 1.94 -7.28
C LEU A 60 -4.73 2.86 -7.34
N ALA A 61 -5.84 2.49 -6.73
CA ALA A 61 -7.02 3.36 -6.65
C ALA A 61 -6.74 4.64 -5.84
N THR A 62 -5.98 4.54 -4.75
CA THR A 62 -5.65 5.66 -3.85
C THR A 62 -4.59 6.59 -4.43
N TYR A 63 -3.51 6.05 -5.01
CA TYR A 63 -2.33 6.83 -5.41
C TYR A 63 -2.11 6.90 -6.92
N SER A 64 -3.00 6.30 -7.71
CA SER A 64 -2.99 6.38 -9.17
C SER A 64 -4.40 6.63 -9.73
N PRO A 65 -5.12 7.65 -9.23
CA PRO A 65 -6.43 7.98 -9.77
C PRO A 65 -6.27 8.29 -11.27
N ARG A 66 -7.06 7.59 -12.09
CA ARG A 66 -7.21 7.93 -13.50
C ARG A 66 -7.92 9.27 -13.53
N ASP A 67 -7.27 10.24 -14.14
CA ASP A 67 -7.89 11.51 -14.53
C ASP A 67 -8.78 11.21 -15.75
#